data_AF-A0A2P8K726-F1
#
_entry.id   AF-A0A2P8K726-F1
#
_cell.length_a   1.000
_cell.length_b   1.000
_cell.length_c   1.000
_cell.angle_alpha   90.00
_cell.angle_beta   90.00
_cell.angle_gamma   90.00
#
_symmetry.space_group_name_H-M   'P 1'
#
loop_
_entity.id
_entity.type
_entity.pdbx_description
1 polymer ?
#
loop_
_entity_poly.entity_id
_entity_poly.type
_entity_poly.pdbx_seq_one_letter_code
_entity_poly.pdbx_strand_id
1 'polypeptide(L)' 'VYAARVVSEVQPNDDEVMDYQWVDLTTMLSALAATPWAFSPWMVLEAENRDARQALTDFVARLRG' A
#
# COMPACT_ATOMS: atom_id res chain seq x y z
N VAL A 1 6.33 5.81 -8.58
CA VAL A 1 5.33 5.79 -7.49
C VAL A 1 5.76 6.63 -6.30
N TYR A 2 4.83 6.95 -5.39
CA TYR A 2 5.06 7.79 -4.22
C TYR A 2 4.51 7.12 -2.95
N ALA A 3 5.03 7.51 -1.79
CA ALA A 3 4.54 7.13 -0.47
C ALA A 3 4.40 8.38 0.40
N ALA A 4 3.32 8.46 1.18
CA ALA A 4 3.03 9.61 2.03
C ALA A 4 2.35 9.16 3.33
N ARG A 5 2.45 10.01 4.37
CA ARG A 5 1.79 9.81 5.66
C ARG A 5 0.60 10.73 5.74
N VAL A 6 -0.57 10.18 6.04
CA VAL A 6 -1.75 10.98 6.36
C VAL A 6 -1.52 11.69 7.70
N VAL A 7 -1.91 12.97 7.79
CA VAL A 7 -1.75 13.82 8.98
C VAL A 7 -3.07 14.22 9.62
N SER A 8 -4.18 13.68 9.10
CA SER A 8 -5.56 13.88 9.56
C SER A 8 -6.35 12.58 9.43
N GLU A 9 -7.58 12.59 9.93
CA GLU A 9 -8.54 11.52 9.65
C GLU A 9 -8.87 11.47 8.14
N VAL A 10 -9.14 10.27 7.63
CA VAL A 10 -9.52 10.04 6.22
C VAL A 10 -11.03 10.20 6.09
N GLN A 11 -11.46 11.10 5.20
CA GLN A 11 -12.86 11.27 4.79
C GLN A 11 -12.97 10.92 3.31
N PRO A 12 -13.30 9.66 2.94
CA PRO A 12 -13.39 9.26 1.55
C PRO A 12 -14.57 9.95 0.85
N ASN A 13 -14.45 10.15 -0.46
CA ASN A 13 -15.59 10.51 -1.31
C ASN A 13 -16.26 9.22 -1.80
N ASP A 14 -17.52 9.01 -1.46
CA ASP A 14 -18.27 7.78 -1.77
C ASP A 14 -18.46 7.55 -3.27
N ASP A 15 -18.39 8.61 -4.09
CA ASP A 15 -18.43 8.48 -5.56
C ASP A 15 -17.14 7.83 -6.13
N GLU A 16 -16.04 7.86 -5.37
CA GLU A 16 -14.71 7.42 -5.80
C GLU A 16 -14.21 6.19 -5.02
N VAL A 17 -14.59 6.08 -3.74
CA VAL A 17 -14.10 5.04 -2.81
C VAL A 17 -15.28 4.39 -2.10
N MET A 18 -15.55 3.14 -2.43
CA MET A 18 -16.65 2.37 -1.83
C MET A 18 -16.31 1.71 -0.48
N ASP A 19 -15.04 1.41 -0.22
CA ASP A 19 -14.55 0.81 1.02
C ASP A 19 -13.02 1.02 1.15
N TYR A 20 -12.49 1.00 2.37
CA TYR A 20 -11.05 1.09 2.63
C TYR A 20 -10.64 0.33 3.91
N GLN A 21 -9.38 -0.10 3.96
CA GLN A 21 -8.81 -0.79 5.12
C GLN A 21 -7.38 -0.30 5.40
N TRP A 22 -7.07 -0.06 6.67
CA TRP A 22 -5.69 0.11 7.14
C TRP A 22 -5.08 -1.27 7.40
N VAL A 23 -3.92 -1.56 6.83
CA VAL A 23 -3.26 -2.87 6.91
C VAL A 23 -1.77 -2.72 7.20
N ASP A 24 -1.14 -3.76 7.75
CA ASP A 24 0.32 -3.81 7.81
C ASP A 24 0.91 -4.06 6.41
N LEU A 25 1.98 -3.34 6.09
CA LEU A 25 2.64 -3.43 4.79
C LEU A 25 3.12 -4.86 4.49
N THR A 26 3.63 -5.58 5.48
CA THR A 26 4.14 -6.95 5.32
C THR A 26 3.01 -7.91 4.95
N THR A 27 1.86 -7.76 5.60
CA THR A 27 0.65 -8.52 5.29
C THR A 27 0.17 -8.21 3.87
N MET A 28 0.14 -6.92 3.49
CA MET A 28 -0.28 -6.51 2.15
C MET A 28 0.65 -7.08 1.05
N LEU A 29 1.96 -6.98 1.24
CA LEU A 29 2.94 -7.53 0.29
C LEU A 29 2.86 -9.05 0.17
N SER A 30 2.53 -9.74 1.26
CA SER A 30 2.33 -11.20 1.25
C SER A 30 1.05 -11.58 0.49
N ALA A 31 -0.03 -10.83 0.67
CA ALA A 31 -1.29 -11.04 -0.04
C ALA A 31 -1.15 -10.79 -1.56
N LEU A 32 -0.45 -9.71 -1.95
CA LEU A 32 -0.15 -9.41 -3.36
C LEU A 32 0.61 -10.56 -4.04
N ALA A 33 1.59 -11.16 -3.34
CA ALA A 33 2.35 -12.28 -3.86
C ALA A 33 1.54 -13.59 -3.92
N ALA A 34 0.66 -13.83 -2.95
CA ALA A 34 -0.12 -15.07 -2.85
C ALA A 34 -1.30 -15.11 -3.82
N THR A 35 -1.98 -13.97 -4.01
CA THR A 35 -3.23 -13.88 -4.80
C THR A 35 -3.25 -12.60 -5.64
N PRO A 36 -2.35 -12.43 -6.63
CA PRO A 36 -2.23 -11.18 -7.40
C PRO A 36 -3.51 -10.83 -8.18
N TRP A 37 -4.31 -11.83 -8.57
CA TRP A 37 -5.59 -11.65 -9.28
C TRP A 37 -6.67 -10.94 -8.46
N ALA A 38 -6.50 -10.85 -7.14
CA ALA A 38 -7.44 -10.17 -6.25
C ALA A 38 -7.18 -8.66 -6.15
N PHE A 39 -6.14 -8.15 -6.82
CA PHE A 39 -5.71 -6.74 -6.72
C PHE A 39 -5.59 -6.10 -8.10
N SER A 40 -5.48 -4.77 -8.13
CA SER A 40 -5.25 -4.06 -9.39
C SER A 40 -3.90 -4.46 -9.99
N PRO A 41 -3.80 -4.62 -11.32
CA PRO A 41 -2.55 -5.00 -11.97
C PRO A 41 -1.38 -4.04 -11.66
N TRP A 42 -1.67 -2.73 -11.60
CA TRP A 42 -0.67 -1.70 -11.31
C TRP A 42 -0.10 -1.85 -9.89
N MET A 43 -0.94 -2.15 -8.89
CA MET A 43 -0.49 -2.34 -7.51
C MET A 43 0.45 -3.54 -7.38
N VAL A 44 0.16 -4.64 -8.10
CA VAL A 44 1.02 -5.82 -8.11
C VAL A 44 2.38 -5.48 -8.74
N LEU A 45 2.39 -4.83 -9.91
CA LEU A 45 3.63 -4.46 -10.62
C LEU A 45 4.53 -3.54 -9.79
N GLU A 46 3.94 -2.56 -9.10
CA GLU A 46 4.70 -1.64 -8.24
C GLU A 46 5.25 -2.36 -7.00
N ALA A 47 4.56 -3.36 -6.47
CA ALA A 47 5.04 -4.17 -5.34
C ALA A 47 6.09 -5.22 -5.73
N GLU A 48 6.12 -5.66 -6.99
CA GLU A 48 7.14 -6.55 -7.55
C GLU A 48 8.45 -5.81 -7.88
N ASN A 49 8.37 -4.50 -8.14
CA ASN A 49 9.55 -3.67 -8.31
C ASN A 49 10.37 -3.62 -7.00
N ARG A 50 11.59 -4.17 -7.03
CA ARG A 50 12.47 -4.29 -5.85
C ARG A 50 12.77 -2.94 -5.20
N ASP A 51 13.05 -1.90 -5.99
CA ASP A 51 13.42 -0.58 -5.49
C ASP A 51 12.22 0.10 -4.84
N ALA A 52 11.04 0.00 -5.45
CA ALA A 52 9.79 0.54 -4.88
C ALA A 52 9.39 -0.20 -3.60
N ARG A 53 9.50 -1.53 -3.58
CA ARG A 53 9.24 -2.35 -2.39
C ARG A 53 10.18 -2.01 -1.23
N GLN A 54 11.46 -1.80 -1.52
CA GLN A 54 12.43 -1.38 -0.50
C GLN A 54 12.09 0.02 0.00
N ALA A 55 11.79 0.96 -0.89
CA ALA A 55 11.42 2.32 -0.51
C ALA A 55 10.17 2.38 0.39
N LEU A 56 9.15 1.54 0.14
CA LEU A 56 7.97 1.41 1.02
C LEU A 56 8.33 0.85 2.39
N THR A 57 9.22 -0.15 2.44
CA THR A 57 9.69 -0.75 3.70
C THR A 57 10.44 0.29 4.54
N ASP A 58 11.36 1.03 3.92
CA ASP A 58 12.13 2.09 4.58
C ASP A 58 11.24 3.27 5.01
N PHE A 59 10.19 3.55 4.26
CA PHE A 59 9.20 4.56 4.62
C PHE A 59 8.47 4.18 5.92
N VAL A 60 7.96 2.94 6.03
CA VAL A 60 7.29 2.47 7.26
C VAL A 60 8.25 2.44 8.44
N ALA A 61 9.49 1.98 8.24
CA ALA A 61 10.51 1.96 9.29
C ALA A 61 10.76 3.38 9.86
N ARG A 62 10.86 4.40 9.01
CA ARG A 62 11.03 5.80 9.41
C ARG A 62 9.86 6.39 10.17
N LEU A 63 8.64 5.87 9.98
CA LEU A 63 7.46 6.33 10.71
C LEU A 63 7.33 5.74 12.12
N ARG A 64 8.08 4.66 12.41
CA ARG A 64 8.07 3.96 13.70
C ARG A 64 9.15 4.45 14.67
N GLY A 65 10.15 5.20 14.18
CA GLY A 65 11.16 5.87 15.00
C GLY A 65 10.77 7.31 15.32
#